data_AF-A0A944MZC7-F1
#
_entry.id   AF-A0A944MZC7-F1
#
_cell.length_a   1.000
_cell.length_b   1.000
_cell.length_c   1.000
_cell.angle_alpha   90.00
_cell.angle_beta   90.00
_cell.angle_gamma   90.00
#
_symmetry.space_group_name_H-M   'P 1'
#
loop_
_entity.id
_entity.type
_entity.pdbx_description
1 polymer ?
#
loop_
_entity_poly.entity_id
_entity_poly.type
_entity_poly.pdbx_seq_one_letter_code
_entity_poly.pdbx_strand_id
1 'polypeptide(L)' 'MATVISAQNRAGRELSNVVTLYPGELPLGDGVHYSSDGYITLGTMTASAVENFYTAKE' A
#
# COMPACT_ATOMS: atom_id res chain seq x y z
N MET A 1 2.14 -14.85 6.02
CA MET A 1 2.24 -13.84 4.95
C MET A 1 1.03 -13.88 4.00
N ALA A 2 0.77 -15.00 3.32
CA ALA A 2 -0.32 -15.13 2.34
C ALA A 2 -1.72 -14.72 2.87
N THR A 3 -2.04 -15.08 4.12
CA THR A 3 -3.33 -14.73 4.75
C THR A 3 -3.53 -13.23 4.92
N VAL A 4 -2.47 -12.48 5.29
CA VAL A 4 -2.55 -11.02 5.51
C VAL A 4 -2.79 -10.30 4.18
N ILE A 5 -2.02 -10.65 3.15
CA ILE A 5 -2.16 -10.08 1.80
C ILE A 5 -3.55 -10.39 1.23
N SER A 6 -4.05 -11.61 1.42
CA SER A 6 -5.41 -11.97 0.97
C SER A 6 -6.49 -11.16 1.68
N ALA A 7 -6.34 -10.88 2.97
CA ALA A 7 -7.29 -10.08 3.74
C ALA A 7 -7.27 -8.61 3.30
N GLN A 8 -6.09 -8.04 3.06
CA GLN A 8 -5.95 -6.68 2.53
C GLN A 8 -6.58 -6.55 1.14
N ASN A 9 -6.25 -7.45 0.21
CA ASN A 9 -6.84 -7.45 -1.13
C ASN A 9 -8.36 -7.63 -1.11
N ARG A 10 -8.88 -8.39 -0.14
CA ARG A 10 -10.32 -8.52 0.08
C ARG A 10 -10.94 -7.20 0.53
N ALA A 11 -10.32 -6.52 1.50
CA ALA A 11 -10.78 -5.22 1.98
C ALA A 11 -10.85 -4.18 0.85
N GLY A 12 -9.85 -4.13 -0.04
CA GLY A 12 -9.84 -3.23 -1.20
C GLY A 12 -10.93 -3.50 -2.25
N ARG A 13 -11.55 -4.70 -2.24
CA ARG A 13 -12.68 -5.03 -3.13
C ARG A 13 -14.04 -4.85 -2.47
N GLU A 14 -14.14 -5.18 -1.18
CA GLU A 14 -15.42 -5.31 -0.49
C GLU A 14 -15.83 -4.06 0.29
N LEU A 15 -14.88 -3.18 0.65
CA LEU A 15 -15.18 -1.97 1.40
C LEU A 15 -15.25 -0.76 0.47
N SER A 16 -16.27 0.08 0.66
CA SER A 16 -16.38 1.33 -0.07
C SER A 16 -15.28 2.31 0.37
N ASN A 17 -14.79 3.09 -0.58
CA ASN A 17 -13.76 4.11 -0.35
C ASN A 17 -12.44 3.57 0.22
N VAL A 18 -12.11 2.30 -0.06
CA VAL A 18 -10.84 1.67 0.32
C VAL A 18 -10.05 1.32 -0.93
N VAL A 19 -8.76 1.64 -0.91
CA VAL A 19 -7.77 1.15 -1.87
C VAL A 19 -6.66 0.44 -1.09
N THR A 20 -6.19 -0.69 -1.60
CA THR A 20 -5.07 -1.43 -1.02
C THR A 20 -3.93 -1.52 -2.02
N LEU A 21 -2.71 -1.35 -1.53
CA LEU A 21 -1.50 -1.45 -2.35
C LEU A 21 -0.55 -2.49 -1.77
N TYR A 22 0.15 -3.20 -2.66
CA TYR A 22 1.25 -4.08 -2.29
C TYR A 22 2.55 -3.38 -2.69
N PRO A 23 3.38 -2.92 -1.73
CA PRO A 23 4.58 -2.15 -2.04
C PRO A 23 5.76 -3.01 -2.52
N GLY A 24 5.65 -4.34 -2.45
CA GLY A 24 6.76 -5.23 -2.73
C GLY A 24 7.84 -5.19 -1.65
N GLU A 25 9.08 -5.42 -2.05
CA GLU A 25 10.25 -5.28 -1.17
C GLU A 25 10.70 -3.82 -1.17
N LEU A 26 10.77 -3.23 0.03
CA LEU A 26 11.30 -1.89 0.24
C LEU A 26 12.54 -1.97 1.14
N PRO A 27 13.46 -0.98 1.03
CA PRO A 27 14.66 -0.93 1.87
C PRO A 27 14.34 -1.03 3.37
N LEU A 28 15.08 -1.90 4.07
CA LEU A 28 14.95 -2.11 5.53
C LEU A 28 16.09 -1.41 6.27
N GLY A 29 15.79 -0.88 7.46
CA GLY A 29 16.77 -0.23 8.34
C GLY A 29 17.42 -1.19 9.34
N ASP A 30 16.64 -2.13 9.88
CA ASP A 30 17.07 -3.10 10.91
C ASP A 30 16.69 -4.55 10.54
N GLY A 31 16.39 -4.80 9.27
CA GLY A 31 15.95 -6.10 8.76
C GLY A 31 14.48 -6.44 9.08
N VAL A 32 13.75 -5.57 9.78
CA VAL A 32 12.32 -5.73 10.08
C VAL A 32 11.51 -4.51 9.63
N HIS A 33 11.97 -3.31 9.99
CA HIS A 33 11.33 -2.04 9.69
C HIS A 33 11.94 -1.41 8.44
N TYR A 34 11.11 -0.68 7.68
CA TYR A 34 11.60 0.10 6.55
C TYR A 34 12.60 1.16 7.03
N SER A 35 13.62 1.40 6.21
CA SER A 35 14.50 2.56 6.39
C SER A 35 13.74 3.85 6.06
N SER A 36 14.37 5.01 6.29
CA SER A 36 13.82 6.30 5.86
C SER A 36 13.44 6.31 4.38
N ASP A 37 14.29 5.77 3.51
CA ASP A 37 14.03 5.68 2.07
C ASP A 37 12.89 4.72 1.73
N GLY A 38 12.77 3.62 2.50
CA GLY A 38 11.65 2.70 2.37
C GLY A 38 10.32 3.38 2.73
N TYR A 39 10.28 4.16 3.81
CA TYR A 39 9.08 4.92 4.20
C TYR A 39 8.75 6.05 3.22
N ILE A 40 9.75 6.75 2.69
CA ILE A 40 9.54 7.76 1.64
C ILE A 40 8.89 7.11 0.42
N THR A 41 9.45 5.99 -0.05
CA THR A 41 8.91 5.23 -1.19
C THR A 41 7.48 4.78 -0.94
N LEU A 42 7.21 4.17 0.22
CA LEU A 42 5.86 3.74 0.61
C LEU A 42 4.87 4.90 0.64
N GLY A 43 5.29 6.05 1.20
CA GLY A 43 4.48 7.26 1.27
C GLY A 43 4.10 7.80 -0.11
N THR A 44 5.06 7.87 -1.03
CA THR A 44 4.82 8.29 -2.41
C THR A 44 3.86 7.33 -3.13
N MET A 45 4.07 6.01 -3.02
CA MET A 45 3.15 5.03 -3.60
C MET A 45 1.73 5.16 -3.04
N THR A 46 1.61 5.42 -1.73
CA THR A 46 0.32 5.62 -1.07
C THR A 46 -0.38 6.86 -1.60
N ALA A 47 0.34 7.99 -1.73
CA ALA A 47 -0.22 9.22 -2.28
C ALA A 47 -0.77 9.01 -3.70
N SER A 48 0.02 8.36 -4.58
CA SER A 48 -0.43 8.04 -5.94
C SER A 48 -1.61 7.08 -5.98
N ALA A 49 -1.67 6.09 -5.09
CA ALA A 49 -2.80 5.17 -5.01
C ALA A 49 -4.11 5.88 -4.62
N VAL A 50 -4.03 6.83 -3.67
CA VAL A 50 -5.18 7.65 -3.27
C VAL A 50 -5.63 8.56 -4.42
N GLU A 51 -4.70 9.26 -5.06
CA GLU A 51 -5.00 10.13 -6.21
C GLU A 51 -5.71 9.35 -7.32
N ASN A 52 -5.11 8.24 -7.76
CA ASN A 52 -5.69 7.39 -8.81
C ASN A 52 -7.07 6.85 -8.43
N PHE A 53 -7.29 6.49 -7.15
CA PHE A 53 -8.56 5.96 -6.69
C PHE A 53 -9.69 6.99 -6.77
N TYR A 54 -9.40 8.26 -6.55
CA TYR A 54 -10.41 9.32 -6.68
C TYR A 54 -10.56 9.81 -8.11
N THR A 55 -9.49 9.89 -8.91
CA THR A 55 -9.59 10.24 -10.34
C THR A 55 -10.36 9.18 -11.13
N ALA A 56 -10.18 7.89 -10.85
CA ALA A 56 -10.92 6.82 -11.53
C ALA A 56 -12.43 6.79 -11.20
N LYS A 57 -12.88 7.57 -10.22
CA LYS A 57 -14.30 7.72 -9.87
C LYS A 57 -14.99 8.89 -10.57
N GLU A 58 -14.23 9.80 -11.17
CA GLU A 58 -14.73 10.89 -12.02
C GLU A 58 -14.99 10.39 -13.45
#